data_AF-A0A150SGI3-F1
#
_entry.id   AF-A0A150SGI3-F1
#
_cell.length_a   1.000
_cell.length_b   1.000
_cell.length_c   1.000
_cell.angle_alpha   90.00
_cell.angle_beta   90.00
_cell.angle_gamma   90.00
#
_symmetry.space_group_name_H-M   'P 1'
#
loop_
_entity.id
_entity.type
_entity.pdbx_description
1 polymer ?
#
loop_
_entity_poly.entity_id
_entity_poly.type
_entity_poly.pdbx_seq_one_letter_code
_entity_poly.pdbx_strand_id
1 'polypeptide(L)'
;MRFGMAKKKSSSLPRSSAIDREPALGPGIHGAFIELALSGSYRIRTTSGARCAAVLGDGVDPALADDCLRTGRMIIVADGPRGPAIMGALQTAPPIARDADGVVSVNAKELRMRLDRAAVIEVGAASIAADAAGVVRIEGDRMVVDMGALVRVLSAKVELP
;
A
#
# COMPACT_ATOMS: atom_id res chain seq x y z
N MET A 1 -32.36 -59.03 -44.41
CA MET A 1 -32.52 -58.93 -42.94
C MET A 1 -31.22 -58.33 -42.39
N ARG A 2 -31.00 -57.01 -42.31
CA ARG A 2 -31.45 -56.02 -41.29
C ARG A 2 -31.35 -56.52 -39.85
N PHE A 3 -30.32 -56.08 -39.11
CA PHE A 3 -30.23 -55.72 -37.66
C PHE A 3 -28.76 -55.32 -37.43
N GLY A 4 -28.34 -54.25 -36.75
CA GLY A 4 -28.98 -53.21 -35.96
C GLY A 4 -27.87 -52.56 -35.14
N MET A 5 -27.37 -51.39 -35.58
CA MET A 5 -26.27 -50.65 -34.97
C MET A 5 -26.80 -49.83 -33.77
N ALA A 6 -26.42 -50.18 -32.54
CA ALA A 6 -26.82 -49.44 -31.34
C ALA A 6 -25.84 -48.28 -31.06
N LYS A 7 -26.23 -47.05 -31.43
CA LYS A 7 -25.52 -45.82 -31.03
C LYS A 7 -25.86 -45.47 -29.58
N LYS A 8 -24.87 -45.56 -28.70
CA LYS A 8 -24.91 -45.08 -27.31
C LYS A 8 -24.95 -43.55 -27.33
N LYS A 9 -26.11 -42.94 -27.05
CA LYS A 9 -26.23 -41.48 -26.84
C LYS A 9 -25.69 -41.14 -25.45
N SER A 10 -24.54 -40.48 -25.38
CA SER A 10 -24.04 -39.83 -24.18
C SER A 10 -24.87 -38.57 -23.91
N SER A 11 -25.77 -38.63 -22.92
CA SER A 11 -26.46 -37.45 -22.42
C SER A 11 -25.51 -36.67 -21.51
N SER A 12 -24.84 -35.67 -22.06
CA SER A 12 -24.20 -34.61 -21.30
C SER A 12 -25.29 -33.76 -20.63
N LEU A 13 -25.55 -34.01 -19.35
CA LEU A 13 -26.35 -33.10 -18.54
C LEU A 13 -25.61 -31.76 -18.45
N PRO A 14 -26.30 -30.63 -18.64
CA PRO A 14 -25.70 -29.32 -18.41
C PRO A 14 -25.39 -29.19 -16.92
N ARG A 15 -24.10 -29.08 -16.57
CA ARG A 15 -23.66 -28.67 -15.24
C ARG A 15 -24.16 -27.25 -15.01
N SER A 16 -25.29 -27.15 -14.32
CA SER A 16 -25.77 -25.93 -13.69
C SER A 16 -24.66 -25.42 -12.78
N SER A 17 -23.94 -24.40 -13.23
CA SER A 17 -23.10 -23.55 -12.40
C SER A 17 -24.01 -22.89 -11.38
N ALA A 18 -24.20 -23.54 -10.22
CA ALA A 18 -24.74 -22.88 -9.06
C ALA A 18 -23.85 -21.66 -8.83
N ILE A 19 -24.39 -20.48 -9.09
CA ILE A 19 -23.80 -19.23 -8.68
C ILE A 19 -23.86 -19.30 -7.15
N ASP A 20 -22.80 -19.81 -6.54
CA ASP A 20 -22.56 -19.68 -5.10
C ASP A 20 -22.67 -18.19 -4.81
N ARG A 21 -23.80 -17.79 -4.23
CA ARG A 21 -23.95 -16.44 -3.70
C ARG A 21 -22.90 -16.32 -2.60
N GLU A 22 -21.82 -15.63 -2.91
CA GLU A 22 -20.78 -15.33 -1.93
C GLU A 22 -21.48 -14.71 -0.71
N PRO A 23 -21.26 -15.27 0.50
CA PRO A 23 -21.95 -14.81 1.70
C PRO A 23 -21.69 -13.32 1.90
N ALA A 24 -22.77 -12.55 2.07
CA ALA A 24 -22.68 -11.15 2.44
C ALA A 24 -21.96 -11.03 3.78
N LEU A 25 -21.04 -10.08 3.88
CA LEU A 25 -20.37 -9.75 5.13
C LEU A 25 -21.44 -9.32 6.16
N GLY A 26 -21.39 -9.87 7.38
CA GLY A 26 -22.30 -9.42 8.45
C GLY A 26 -21.98 -7.99 8.89
N PRO A 27 -22.88 -7.32 9.63
CA PRO A 27 -22.63 -5.97 10.14
C PRO A 27 -21.36 -5.92 11.00
N GLY A 28 -20.63 -4.80 10.94
CA GLY A 28 -19.45 -4.54 11.76
C GLY A 28 -18.13 -4.50 10.98
N ILE A 29 -17.03 -4.66 11.73
CA ILE A 29 -15.65 -4.61 11.23
C ILE A 29 -15.03 -5.98 11.34
N HIS A 30 -14.42 -6.46 10.27
CA HIS A 30 -13.88 -7.81 10.13
C HIS A 30 -12.42 -7.77 9.72
N GLY A 31 -11.62 -8.65 10.31
CA GLY A 31 -10.28 -8.96 9.80
C GLY A 31 -10.39 -9.91 8.60
N ALA A 32 -9.64 -9.63 7.54
CA ALA A 32 -9.61 -10.46 6.35
C ALA A 32 -8.24 -10.47 5.66
N PHE A 33 -8.06 -11.33 4.67
CA PHE A 33 -6.90 -11.39 3.79
C PHE A 33 -7.36 -11.27 2.34
N ILE A 34 -6.61 -10.56 1.51
CA ILE A 34 -6.85 -10.54 0.07
C ILE A 34 -6.31 -11.83 -0.52
N GLU A 35 -7.17 -12.60 -1.19
CA GLU A 35 -6.77 -13.86 -1.85
C GLU A 35 -6.55 -13.67 -3.36
N LEU A 36 -7.28 -12.73 -3.97
CA LEU A 36 -7.24 -12.51 -5.41
C LEU A 36 -7.68 -11.09 -5.79
N ALA A 37 -6.97 -10.47 -6.73
CA ALA A 37 -7.42 -9.25 -7.40
C ALA A 37 -8.32 -9.60 -8.59
N LEU A 38 -9.45 -8.91 -8.69
CA LEU A 38 -10.42 -8.99 -9.78
C LEU A 38 -10.52 -7.63 -10.48
N SER A 39 -11.22 -7.56 -11.61
CA SER A 39 -11.43 -6.28 -12.30
C SER A 39 -12.33 -5.37 -11.46
N GLY A 40 -11.72 -4.42 -10.75
CA GLY A 40 -12.41 -3.43 -9.90
C GLY A 40 -12.82 -3.92 -8.51
N SER A 41 -12.42 -5.12 -8.09
CA SER A 41 -12.71 -5.66 -6.76
C SER A 41 -11.65 -6.67 -6.31
N TYR A 42 -11.75 -7.12 -5.08
CA TYR A 42 -10.84 -8.10 -4.48
C TYR A 42 -11.65 -9.23 -3.86
N ARG A 43 -11.26 -10.47 -4.11
CA ARG A 43 -11.75 -11.60 -3.30
C ARG A 43 -10.98 -11.63 -2.00
N ILE A 44 -11.71 -11.60 -0.90
CA ILE A 44 -11.16 -11.65 0.44
C ILE A 44 -11.60 -12.92 1.16
N ARG A 45 -10.81 -13.35 2.13
CA ARG A 45 -11.17 -14.37 3.12
C ARG A 45 -11.11 -13.77 4.51
N THR A 46 -12.24 -13.76 5.21
CA THR A 46 -12.32 -13.30 6.60
C THR A 46 -11.57 -14.25 7.54
N THR A 47 -11.28 -13.80 8.75
CA THR A 47 -10.70 -14.67 9.81
C THR A 47 -11.63 -15.81 10.22
N SER A 48 -12.95 -15.68 10.00
CA SER A 48 -13.93 -16.77 10.16
C SER A 48 -13.94 -17.78 9.00
N GLY A 49 -13.14 -17.55 7.95
CA GLY A 49 -13.04 -18.43 6.78
C GLY A 49 -14.07 -18.16 5.68
N ALA A 50 -14.97 -17.20 5.87
CA ALA A 50 -15.92 -16.79 4.83
C ALA A 50 -15.19 -16.08 3.68
N ARG A 51 -15.64 -16.30 2.44
CA ARG A 51 -15.13 -15.64 1.24
C ARG A 51 -16.18 -14.71 0.65
N CYS A 52 -15.76 -13.51 0.28
CA CYS A 52 -16.63 -12.57 -0.42
C CYS A 52 -15.81 -11.60 -1.28
N ALA A 53 -16.46 -10.94 -2.22
CA ALA A 53 -15.91 -9.81 -2.95
C ALA A 53 -16.01 -8.52 -2.11
N ALA A 54 -14.93 -7.75 -2.09
CA ALA A 54 -14.89 -6.43 -1.50
C ALA A 54 -14.31 -5.40 -2.48
N VAL A 55 -14.77 -4.17 -2.40
CA VAL A 55 -14.21 -3.02 -3.14
C VAL A 55 -13.29 -2.21 -2.22
N LEU A 56 -12.47 -1.34 -2.78
CA LEU A 56 -11.73 -0.37 -1.96
C LEU A 56 -12.70 0.64 -1.36
N GLY A 57 -12.56 0.88 -0.06
CA GLY A 57 -13.22 2.00 0.61
C GLY A 57 -12.67 3.33 0.12
N ASP A 58 -13.44 4.39 0.34
CA ASP A 58 -13.04 5.73 -0.06
C ASP A 58 -11.76 6.16 0.69
N GLY A 59 -10.74 6.60 -0.03
CA GLY A 59 -9.44 7.00 0.53
C GLY A 59 -8.43 5.86 0.71
N VAL A 60 -8.78 4.61 0.35
CA VAL A 60 -7.80 3.51 0.32
C VAL A 60 -7.05 3.50 -1.01
N ASP A 61 -5.73 3.63 -0.92
CA ASP A 61 -4.84 3.57 -2.09
C ASP A 61 -4.83 2.14 -2.69
N PRO A 62 -5.06 1.96 -4.01
CA PRO A 62 -4.93 0.66 -4.66
C PRO A 62 -3.57 -0.02 -4.43
N ALA A 63 -2.48 0.73 -4.35
CA ALA A 63 -1.15 0.19 -4.09
C ALA A 63 -1.05 -0.50 -2.72
N LEU A 64 -1.83 -0.03 -1.73
CA LEU A 64 -1.91 -0.68 -0.42
C LEU A 64 -2.53 -2.07 -0.52
N ALA A 65 -3.61 -2.22 -1.30
CA ALA A 65 -4.29 -3.49 -1.48
C ALA A 65 -3.40 -4.50 -2.22
N ASP A 66 -2.68 -4.04 -3.24
CA ASP A 66 -1.72 -4.87 -3.98
C ASP A 66 -0.58 -5.35 -3.07
N ASP A 67 -0.07 -4.46 -2.21
CA ASP A 67 0.93 -4.84 -1.21
C ASP A 67 0.39 -5.82 -0.17
N CYS A 68 -0.86 -5.66 0.26
CA CYS A 68 -1.49 -6.59 1.20
C CYS A 68 -1.70 -7.97 0.57
N LEU A 69 -2.12 -8.03 -0.69
CA LEU A 69 -2.22 -9.27 -1.47
C LEU A 69 -0.85 -9.95 -1.59
N ARG A 70 0.18 -9.19 -1.98
CA ARG A 70 1.54 -9.71 -2.19
C ARG A 70 2.18 -10.21 -0.90
N THR A 71 1.97 -9.51 0.21
CA THR A 71 2.60 -9.84 1.51
C THR A 71 1.75 -10.74 2.39
N GLY A 72 0.51 -11.04 2.01
CA GLY A 72 -0.44 -11.76 2.85
C GLY A 72 -0.81 -10.99 4.12
N ARG A 73 -0.71 -9.65 4.09
CA ARG A 73 -1.02 -8.80 5.24
C ARG A 73 -2.53 -8.79 5.48
N MET A 74 -2.91 -8.87 6.76
CA MET A 74 -4.31 -8.75 7.15
C MET A 74 -4.82 -7.35 6.84
N ILE A 75 -6.05 -7.27 6.34
CA ILE A 75 -6.79 -6.05 6.07
C ILE A 75 -8.01 -5.97 6.98
N ILE A 76 -8.52 -4.75 7.12
CA ILE A 76 -9.79 -4.46 7.77
C ILE A 76 -10.86 -4.23 6.71
N VAL A 77 -12.00 -4.88 6.89
CA VAL A 77 -13.14 -4.81 5.97
C VAL A 77 -14.39 -4.48 6.78
N ALA A 78 -15.23 -3.61 6.23
CA ALA A 78 -16.52 -3.27 6.82
C ALA A 78 -17.64 -3.45 5.80
N ASP A 79 -18.87 -3.64 6.28
CA ASP A 79 -20.05 -3.56 5.43
C ASP A 79 -20.34 -2.09 5.10
N GLY A 80 -20.27 -1.73 3.82
CA GLY A 80 -20.46 -0.36 3.33
C GLY A 80 -21.73 -0.21 2.48
N PRO A 81 -22.07 1.03 2.06
CA PRO A 81 -23.29 1.29 1.28
C PRO A 81 -23.36 0.55 -0.06
N ARG A 82 -22.21 0.14 -0.59
CA ARG A 82 -22.05 -0.60 -1.85
C ARG A 82 -21.70 -2.08 -1.64
N GLY A 83 -21.83 -2.58 -0.40
CA GLY A 83 -21.37 -3.88 0.04
C GLY A 83 -20.00 -3.82 0.73
N PRO A 84 -19.31 -4.97 0.90
CA PRO A 84 -18.06 -5.06 1.64
C PRO A 84 -16.98 -4.12 1.07
N ALA A 85 -16.37 -3.33 1.95
CA ALA A 85 -15.34 -2.36 1.60
C ALA A 85 -14.07 -2.59 2.43
N ILE A 86 -12.93 -2.66 1.75
CA ILE A 86 -11.60 -2.68 2.36
C ILE A 86 -11.33 -1.28 2.89
N MET A 87 -11.18 -1.15 4.21
CA MET A 87 -10.99 0.13 4.90
C MET A 87 -9.51 0.45 5.12
N GLY A 88 -8.63 -0.55 5.04
CA GLY A 88 -7.19 -0.37 5.17
C GLY A 88 -6.49 -1.66 5.59
N ALA A 89 -5.16 -1.57 5.76
CA ALA A 89 -4.35 -2.67 6.27
C ALA A 89 -4.37 -2.70 7.80
N LEU A 90 -4.48 -3.89 8.40
CA LEU A 90 -4.26 -4.05 9.83
C LEU A 90 -2.75 -4.06 10.08
N GLN A 91 -2.26 -2.99 10.69
CA GLN A 91 -0.87 -2.84 11.04
C GLN A 91 -0.62 -3.27 12.49
N THR A 92 0.13 -4.35 12.68
CA THR A 92 0.48 -4.88 14.01
C THR A 92 1.89 -4.52 14.47
N ALA A 93 2.71 -3.96 13.59
CA ALA A 93 4.07 -3.50 13.88
C ALA A 93 4.25 -2.04 13.42
N PRO A 94 5.09 -1.22 14.08
CA PRO A 94 5.35 0.15 13.66
C PRO A 94 5.84 0.22 12.20
N PRO A 95 5.51 1.29 11.47
CA PRO A 95 5.88 1.41 10.05
C PRO A 95 7.39 1.60 9.86
N ILE A 96 8.09 1.95 10.95
CA ILE A 96 9.53 2.10 11.03
C ILE A 96 9.99 1.22 12.19
N ALA A 97 10.64 0.11 11.86
CA ALA A 97 11.28 -0.74 12.86
C ALA A 97 12.60 -0.09 13.30
N ARG A 98 12.82 -0.01 14.60
CA ARG A 98 14.11 0.32 15.21
C ARG A 98 14.86 -0.99 15.45
N ASP A 99 16.16 -1.02 15.27
CA ASP A 99 16.96 -2.14 15.75
C ASP A 99 17.11 -2.12 17.29
N ALA A 100 17.85 -3.08 17.85
CA ALA A 100 18.06 -3.22 19.28
C ALA A 100 18.74 -1.99 19.91
N ASP A 101 19.49 -1.23 19.12
CA ASP A 101 20.20 -0.02 19.54
C ASP A 101 19.38 1.26 19.28
N GLY A 102 18.15 1.12 18.77
CA GLY A 102 17.25 2.22 18.49
C GLY A 102 17.45 2.88 17.12
N VAL A 103 18.32 2.33 16.26
CA VAL A 103 18.65 2.89 14.95
C VAL A 103 17.56 2.57 13.95
N VAL A 104 17.21 3.58 13.14
CA VAL A 104 16.35 3.46 11.97
C VAL A 104 17.22 3.54 10.73
N SER A 105 17.30 2.45 9.97
CA SER A 105 18.03 2.41 8.70
C SER A 105 17.07 2.50 7.51
N VAL A 106 17.25 3.52 6.67
CA VAL A 106 16.52 3.67 5.39
C VAL A 106 17.50 3.43 4.25
N ASN A 107 17.33 2.31 3.52
CA ASN A 107 18.08 2.04 2.29
C ASN A 107 17.15 2.23 1.09
N ALA A 108 17.36 3.32 0.36
CA ALA A 108 16.54 3.68 -0.79
C ALA A 108 17.41 4.25 -1.92
N LYS A 109 17.00 4.00 -3.18
CA LYS A 109 17.62 4.66 -4.34
C LYS A 109 17.30 6.16 -4.39
N GLU A 110 16.12 6.54 -3.90
CA GLU A 110 15.69 7.94 -3.74
C GLU A 110 14.87 8.04 -2.44
N LEU A 111 15.15 9.06 -1.62
CA LEU A 111 14.36 9.42 -0.45
C LEU A 111 13.75 10.80 -0.68
N ARG A 112 12.41 10.87 -0.72
CA ARG A 112 11.67 12.12 -0.90
C ARG A 112 10.75 12.34 0.29
N MET A 113 10.93 13.46 0.99
CA MET A 113 10.12 13.84 2.14
C MET A 113 9.36 15.12 1.81
N ARG A 114 8.05 15.13 2.05
CA ARG A 114 7.21 16.33 2.00
C ARG A 114 6.65 16.56 3.40
N LEU A 115 6.85 17.76 3.91
CA LEU A 115 6.51 18.16 5.27
C LEU A 115 5.72 19.46 5.20
N ASP A 116 4.66 19.57 5.99
CA ASP A 116 3.75 20.73 5.92
C ASP A 116 4.25 21.94 6.73
N ARG A 117 5.19 21.72 7.67
CA ARG A 117 5.58 22.74 8.65
C ARG A 117 7.09 22.92 8.79
N ALA A 118 7.79 21.85 9.17
CA ALA A 118 9.20 21.92 9.46
C ALA A 118 9.89 20.56 9.27
N ALA A 119 11.17 20.61 8.95
CA ALA A 119 12.10 19.49 8.99
C ALA A 119 13.23 19.85 9.95
N VAL A 120 13.55 18.99 10.92
CA VAL A 120 14.69 19.19 11.83
C VAL A 120 15.48 17.88 11.93
N ILE A 121 16.80 17.97 11.74
CA ILE A 121 17.75 16.88 11.89
C ILE A 121 18.79 17.34 12.92
N GLU A 122 18.90 16.63 14.05
CA GLU A 122 19.83 16.93 15.13
C GLU A 122 20.82 15.78 15.31
N VAL A 123 22.11 16.11 15.40
CA VAL A 123 23.20 15.16 15.68
C VAL A 123 24.17 15.80 16.66
N GLY A 124 24.03 15.47 17.94
CA GLY A 124 24.82 16.09 19.01
C GLY A 124 24.57 17.61 19.05
N ALA A 125 25.63 18.41 18.87
CA ALA A 125 25.55 19.87 18.82
C ALA A 125 25.29 20.44 17.41
N ALA A 126 25.16 19.58 16.39
CA ALA A 126 24.86 20.00 15.03
C ALA A 126 23.37 19.87 14.71
N SER A 127 22.82 20.83 13.97
CA SER A 127 21.42 20.79 13.52
C SER A 127 21.25 21.29 12.08
N ILE A 128 20.27 20.72 11.39
CA ILE A 128 19.75 21.20 10.11
C ILE A 128 18.26 21.38 10.29
N ALA A 129 17.77 22.60 10.12
CA ALA A 129 16.36 22.92 10.24
C ALA A 129 15.86 23.60 8.95
N ALA A 130 14.67 23.22 8.49
CA ALA A 130 13.93 23.89 7.43
C ALA A 130 12.52 24.22 7.90
N ASP A 131 12.00 25.39 7.56
CA ASP A 131 10.67 25.83 7.97
C ASP A 131 9.73 26.06 6.78
N ALA A 132 8.47 26.38 7.09
CA ALA A 132 7.42 26.65 6.09
C ALA A 132 7.67 27.91 5.25
N ALA A 133 8.57 28.81 5.68
CA ALA A 133 8.99 29.96 4.88
C ALA A 133 10.08 29.58 3.85
N GLY A 134 10.52 28.32 3.85
CA GLY A 134 11.58 27.83 2.97
C GLY A 134 12.98 28.23 3.45
N VAL A 135 13.12 28.72 4.69
CA VAL A 135 14.43 29.05 5.25
C VAL A 135 15.09 27.77 5.74
N VAL A 136 16.35 27.58 5.35
CA VAL A 136 17.19 26.48 5.85
C VAL A 136 18.26 27.05 6.77
N ARG A 137 18.33 26.55 8.00
CA ARG A 137 19.35 26.87 9.00
C ARG A 137 20.21 25.65 9.25
N ILE A 138 21.52 25.87 9.28
CA ILE A 138 22.51 24.84 9.59
C ILE A 138 23.37 25.39 10.73
N GLU A 139 23.42 24.68 11.85
CA GLU A 139 24.17 25.08 13.04
C GLU A 139 25.15 23.96 13.44
N GLY A 140 26.36 24.33 13.85
CA GLY A 140 27.40 23.39 14.30
C GLY A 140 28.80 24.00 14.38
N ASP A 141 29.70 23.35 15.11
CA ASP A 141 31.04 23.88 15.40
C ASP A 141 31.99 23.90 14.19
N ARG A 142 31.79 22.98 13.24
CA ARG A 142 32.60 22.86 12.02
C ARG A 142 31.71 22.51 10.84
N MET A 143 31.60 23.43 9.90
CA MET A 143 30.91 23.22 8.64
C MET A 143 31.95 23.09 7.51
N VAL A 144 31.84 22.04 6.70
CA VAL A 144 32.64 21.88 5.48
C VAL A 144 31.75 22.18 4.29
N VAL A 145 32.10 23.21 3.54
CA VAL A 145 31.39 23.60 2.31
C VAL A 145 32.31 23.38 1.12
N ASP A 146 31.83 22.66 0.11
CA ASP A 146 32.53 22.58 -1.18
C ASP A 146 32.38 23.91 -1.92
N MET A 147 33.44 24.72 -1.86
CA MET A 147 33.50 26.03 -2.52
C MET A 147 33.41 25.91 -4.04
N GLY A 148 33.94 24.85 -4.66
CA GLY A 148 33.87 24.65 -6.10
C GLY A 148 32.46 24.31 -6.58
N ALA A 149 31.69 23.58 -5.76
CA ALA A 149 30.26 23.37 -6.01
C ALA A 149 29.46 24.66 -5.82
N LEU A 150 29.74 25.42 -4.76
CA LEU A 150 29.05 26.67 -4.48
C LEU A 150 29.24 27.70 -5.60
N VAL A 151 30.48 27.90 -6.06
CA VAL A 151 30.78 28.82 -7.18
C VAL A 151 30.04 28.40 -8.45
N ARG A 152 30.02 27.11 -8.78
CA ARG A 152 29.27 26.60 -9.96
C ARG A 152 27.78 26.92 -9.88
N VAL A 153 27.17 26.71 -8.72
CA VAL A 153 25.73 27.00 -8.50
C VAL A 153 25.45 28.50 -8.60
N LEU A 154 26.31 29.34 -8.00
CA LEU A 154 26.16 30.78 -8.05
C LEU A 154 26.31 31.29 -9.47
N SER A 155 27.38 30.92 -10.19
CA SER A 155 27.61 31.34 -11.58
C SER A 155 26.47 30.95 -12.52
N ALA A 156 25.87 29.77 -12.36
CA ALA A 156 24.71 29.35 -13.15
C ALA A 156 23.45 30.22 -12.92
N LYS A 157 23.38 30.94 -11.79
CA LYS A 157 22.30 31.89 -11.49
C LYS A 157 22.64 33.34 -11.81
N VAL A 158 23.90 33.64 -12.17
CA VAL A 158 24.35 34.97 -12.61
C VAL A 158 24.43 35.07 -14.14
N GLU A 159 23.84 34.13 -14.89
CA GLU A 159 23.44 34.42 -16.27
C GLU A 159 22.28 35.43 -16.23
N LEU A 160 22.66 36.71 -16.11
CA LEU A 160 21.86 37.91 -16.29
C LEU A 160 21.82 38.25 -17.81
N PRO A 161 20.76 38.94 -18.27
CA PRO A 161 20.15 38.86 -19.62
C PRO A 161 21.02 39.19 -20.82
#